data_AF-A0A8H7QLN9-F1
#
_entry.id   AF-A0A8H7QLN9-F1
#
_cell.length_a   1.000
_cell.length_b   1.000
_cell.length_c   1.000
_cell.angle_alpha   90.00
_cell.angle_beta   90.00
_cell.angle_gamma   90.00
#
_symmetry.space_group_name_H-M   'P 1'
#
loop_
_entity.id
_entity.type
_entity.pdbx_description
1 polymer ?
#
loop_
_entity_poly.entity_id
_entity_poly.type
_entity_poly.pdbx_seq_one_letter_code
_entity_poly.pdbx_strand_id
1 'polypeptide(L)'
;MVQFKFQLFRFDGICQTVALTLCPLMGKFDGIEPICYSRNVEVAGLLVFQPATLMMNIVALCMTSIMIYHVKTKYTAVGRKEAAMFFQLYLVTIFLEMLLVTNIIPTASILYPFFTAAHLGLISASFWCLLLNGFVGFQFAEDGTPISLWSIRISTFLVFLLVGFVAMATFNNFGPFSYTSPGALWSIYFIVNGSMFLIYTISQIILVTYTLDDRWPLGDIAFGILFFVSGLFVMYIFSVALCEQVKHYLDGLFLGSMCNLLSVMMVYKYWDSITKEDLEFSIDSKHQTWEIQALLKDEENKIANKF
;
A
#
# COMPACT_ATOMS: atom_id res chain seq x y z
N MET A 1 -6.09 17.91 -27.50
CA MET A 1 -4.82 17.18 -27.24
C MET A 1 -4.13 17.89 -26.06
N VAL A 2 -4.49 17.52 -24.83
CA VAL A 2 -3.95 18.17 -23.62
C VAL A 2 -2.54 17.63 -23.40
N GLN A 3 -1.54 18.50 -23.47
CA GLN A 3 -0.14 18.19 -23.20
C GLN A 3 0.07 18.05 -21.69
N PHE A 4 0.40 16.85 -21.22
CA PHE A 4 0.89 16.62 -19.87
C PHE A 4 2.12 17.50 -19.60
N LYS A 5 1.97 18.52 -18.73
CA LYS A 5 3.06 19.42 -18.34
C LYS A 5 3.67 18.94 -17.03
N PHE A 6 4.56 17.96 -17.09
CA PHE A 6 5.38 17.60 -15.94
C PHE A 6 6.35 18.73 -15.62
N GLN A 7 6.29 19.25 -14.40
CA GLN A 7 7.23 20.25 -13.90
C GLN A 7 7.96 19.68 -12.70
N LEU A 8 9.28 19.68 -12.75
CA LEU A 8 10.11 19.28 -11.61
C LEU A 8 9.88 20.24 -10.45
N PHE A 9 9.78 19.70 -9.23
CA PHE A 9 9.62 20.45 -7.98
C PHE A 9 8.35 21.31 -7.85
N ARG A 10 7.37 21.13 -8.75
CA ARG A 10 6.09 21.83 -8.73
C ARG A 10 4.94 20.84 -8.91
N PHE A 11 3.82 21.13 -8.24
CA PHE A 11 2.61 20.30 -8.34
C PHE A 11 1.59 20.83 -9.34
N ASP A 12 1.80 22.00 -9.95
CA ASP A 12 0.82 22.67 -10.82
C ASP A 12 0.28 21.74 -11.93
N GLY A 13 1.18 21.13 -12.72
CA GLY A 13 0.76 20.25 -13.80
C GLY A 13 0.17 18.92 -13.32
N ILE A 14 0.63 18.40 -12.19
CA ILE A 14 0.11 17.14 -11.61
C ILE A 14 -1.30 17.36 -11.08
N CYS A 15 -1.52 18.45 -10.35
CA CYS A 15 -2.82 18.79 -9.78
C CYS A 15 -3.86 19.17 -10.82
N GLN A 16 -3.44 19.74 -11.96
CA GLN A 16 -4.32 19.93 -13.11
C GLN A 16 -4.75 18.60 -13.76
N THR A 17 -3.97 17.54 -13.62
CA THR A 17 -4.26 16.22 -14.23
C THR A 17 -5.06 15.28 -13.32
N VAL A 18 -4.82 15.36 -12.01
CA VAL A 18 -5.37 14.42 -11.02
C VAL A 18 -5.74 15.16 -9.74
N ALA A 19 -6.90 14.82 -9.18
CA ALA A 19 -7.38 15.32 -7.90
C ALA A 19 -6.66 14.65 -6.71
N LEU A 20 -5.38 14.93 -6.50
CA LEU A 20 -4.67 14.44 -5.29
C LEU A 20 -5.14 15.23 -4.05
N THR A 21 -5.11 14.60 -2.87
CA THR A 21 -5.53 15.22 -1.60
C THR A 21 -4.75 16.50 -1.26
N LEU A 22 -3.52 16.65 -1.77
CA LEU A 22 -2.70 17.84 -1.55
C LEU A 22 -3.08 19.02 -2.45
N CYS A 23 -3.72 18.78 -3.59
CA CYS A 23 -3.92 19.77 -4.64
C CYS A 23 -4.76 21.00 -4.24
N PRO A 24 -5.81 20.88 -3.43
CA PRO A 24 -6.54 22.04 -2.92
C PRO A 24 -5.70 22.96 -2.02
N LEU A 25 -4.59 22.47 -1.48
CA LEU A 25 -3.67 23.22 -0.62
C LEU A 25 -2.47 23.81 -1.38
N MET A 26 -2.34 23.47 -2.66
CA MET A 26 -1.30 23.99 -3.54
C MET A 26 -1.85 25.16 -4.35
N GLY A 27 -1.07 26.24 -4.47
CA GLY A 27 -1.53 27.46 -5.15
C GLY A 27 -2.36 28.39 -4.24
N LYS A 28 -2.44 29.68 -4.58
CA LYS A 28 -3.00 30.72 -3.70
C LYS A 28 -4.54 30.70 -3.71
N PHE A 29 -5.15 30.86 -2.53
CA PHE A 29 -6.57 31.11 -2.20
C PHE A 29 -7.65 30.13 -2.69
N ASP A 30 -7.61 29.62 -3.93
CA ASP A 30 -8.65 28.72 -4.48
C ASP A 30 -8.17 27.28 -4.71
N GLY A 31 -6.90 26.97 -4.42
CA GLY A 31 -6.30 25.65 -4.69
C GLY A 31 -6.13 25.39 -6.19
N ILE A 32 -5.49 24.28 -6.56
CA ILE A 32 -5.40 23.85 -7.97
C ILE A 32 -6.45 22.77 -8.21
N GLU A 33 -7.44 23.07 -9.05
CA GLU A 33 -8.45 22.12 -9.48
C GLU A 33 -8.00 21.31 -10.72
N PRO A 34 -8.41 20.03 -10.80
CA PRO A 34 -8.16 19.20 -11.97
C PRO A 34 -9.04 19.66 -13.14
N ILE A 35 -8.49 19.58 -14.36
CA ILE A 35 -9.21 19.95 -15.61
C ILE A 35 -10.41 19.03 -15.84
N CYS A 36 -10.29 17.77 -15.47
CA CYS A 36 -11.35 16.76 -15.61
C CYS A 36 -11.36 15.87 -14.37
N TYR A 37 -12.53 15.70 -13.78
CA TYR A 37 -12.78 14.81 -12.64
C TYR A 37 -14.13 14.10 -12.79
N SER A 38 -14.34 13.02 -12.03
CA SER A 38 -15.61 12.27 -12.03
C SER A 38 -16.76 13.10 -11.49
N ARG A 39 -17.94 12.99 -12.08
CA ARG A 39 -19.14 13.78 -11.72
C ARG A 39 -19.50 13.62 -10.24
N ASN A 40 -19.77 14.74 -9.60
CA ASN A 40 -20.25 14.77 -8.22
C ASN A 40 -21.70 14.32 -8.11
N VAL A 41 -22.03 13.65 -7.02
CA VAL A 41 -23.40 13.21 -6.73
C VAL A 41 -23.82 13.80 -5.40
N GLU A 42 -25.01 14.39 -5.38
CA GLU A 42 -25.62 14.86 -4.14
C GLU A 42 -26.40 13.72 -3.50
N VAL A 43 -26.03 13.33 -2.29
CA VAL A 43 -26.71 12.29 -1.51
C VAL A 43 -27.14 12.91 -0.18
N ALA A 44 -28.45 12.96 0.07
CA ALA A 44 -29.03 13.47 1.31
C ALA A 44 -28.57 14.90 1.71
N GLY A 45 -28.35 15.78 0.74
CA GLY A 45 -27.87 17.16 0.95
C GLY A 45 -26.36 17.29 1.17
N LEU A 46 -25.61 16.19 1.10
CA LEU A 46 -24.14 16.18 1.06
C LEU A 46 -23.67 15.99 -0.38
N LEU A 47 -22.82 16.89 -0.87
CA LEU A 47 -22.19 16.77 -2.19
C LEU A 47 -20.98 15.85 -2.08
N VAL A 48 -21.11 14.61 -2.56
CA VAL A 48 -20.03 13.62 -2.59
C VAL A 48 -19.20 13.84 -3.85
N PHE A 49 -17.92 14.13 -3.62
CA PHE A 49 -16.94 14.26 -4.71
C PHE A 49 -16.44 12.88 -5.15
N GLN A 50 -16.28 12.66 -6.46
CA GLN A 50 -15.73 11.43 -7.03
C GLN A 50 -16.31 10.10 -6.46
N PRO A 51 -17.62 9.84 -6.65
CA PRO A 51 -18.28 8.65 -6.09
C PRO A 51 -17.73 7.32 -6.63
N ALA A 52 -17.16 7.31 -7.85
CA ALA A 52 -16.50 6.12 -8.39
C ALA A 52 -15.29 5.71 -7.52
N THR A 53 -14.41 6.68 -7.21
CA THR A 53 -13.23 6.46 -6.36
C THR A 53 -13.62 6.10 -4.93
N LEU A 54 -14.71 6.67 -4.41
CA LEU A 54 -15.28 6.26 -3.12
C LEU A 54 -15.58 4.76 -3.08
N MET A 55 -16.27 4.23 -4.09
CA MET A 55 -16.61 2.80 -4.16
C MET A 55 -15.35 1.93 -4.19
N MET A 56 -14.31 2.35 -4.92
CA MET A 56 -13.04 1.61 -4.93
C MET A 56 -12.31 1.66 -3.59
N ASN A 57 -12.33 2.81 -2.90
CA ASN A 57 -11.74 2.93 -1.57
C ASN A 57 -12.47 2.05 -0.55
N ILE A 58 -13.80 1.90 -0.65
CA ILE A 58 -14.56 0.95 0.18
C ILE A 58 -14.14 -0.49 -0.12
N VAL A 59 -14.04 -0.88 -1.40
CA VAL A 59 -13.54 -2.21 -1.79
C VAL A 59 -12.13 -2.44 -1.25
N ALA A 60 -11.25 -1.45 -1.39
CA ALA A 60 -9.88 -1.51 -0.90
C ALA A 60 -9.80 -1.67 0.63
N LEU A 61 -10.66 -0.97 1.38
CA LEU A 61 -10.78 -1.12 2.84
C LEU A 61 -11.24 -2.53 3.23
N CYS A 62 -12.27 -3.06 2.58
CA CYS A 62 -12.77 -4.41 2.82
C CYS A 62 -11.68 -5.46 2.52
N MET A 63 -11.06 -5.38 1.35
CA MET A 63 -10.00 -6.32 0.95
C MET A 63 -8.78 -6.24 1.86
N THR A 64 -8.35 -5.03 2.24
CA THR A 64 -7.23 -4.86 3.19
C THR A 64 -7.56 -5.43 4.56
N SER A 65 -8.81 -5.28 5.03
CA SER A 65 -9.26 -5.88 6.30
C SER A 65 -9.21 -7.41 6.26
N ILE A 66 -9.64 -8.01 5.14
CA ILE A 66 -9.56 -9.46 4.92
C ILE A 66 -8.10 -9.94 4.91
N MET A 67 -7.20 -9.23 4.22
CA MET A 67 -5.77 -9.55 4.24
C MET A 67 -5.19 -9.49 5.66
N ILE A 68 -5.48 -8.44 6.43
CA ILE A 68 -5.04 -8.32 7.83
C ILE A 68 -5.54 -9.48 8.67
N TYR A 69 -6.80 -9.91 8.48
CA TYR A 69 -7.36 -11.07 9.17
C TYR A 69 -6.55 -12.33 8.84
N HIS A 70 -6.31 -12.64 7.57
CA HIS A 70 -5.56 -13.82 7.16
C HIS A 70 -4.10 -13.82 7.68
N VAL A 71 -3.41 -12.68 7.61
CA VAL A 71 -2.05 -12.54 8.18
C VAL A 71 -2.05 -12.88 9.67
N LYS A 72 -3.05 -12.40 10.42
CA LYS A 72 -3.15 -12.66 11.88
C LYS A 72 -3.55 -14.09 12.22
N THR A 73 -4.25 -14.79 11.33
CA THR A 73 -4.63 -16.20 11.56
C THR A 73 -3.46 -17.18 11.40
N LYS A 74 -2.38 -16.83 10.69
CA LYS A 74 -1.18 -17.68 10.62
C LYS A 74 -0.46 -17.68 11.97
N TYR A 75 0.00 -18.85 12.45
CA TYR A 75 0.61 -18.99 13.79
C TYR A 75 2.13 -18.85 13.80
N THR A 76 2.83 -19.39 12.80
CA THR A 76 4.29 -19.55 12.76
C THR A 76 5.00 -18.74 11.65
N ALA A 77 4.28 -17.83 10.99
CA ALA A 77 4.81 -17.10 9.84
C ALA A 77 5.88 -16.08 10.21
N VAL A 78 6.99 -16.12 9.46
CA VAL A 78 8.09 -15.16 9.54
C VAL A 78 7.61 -13.77 9.12
N GLY A 79 7.95 -12.75 9.90
CA GLY A 79 7.63 -11.35 9.66
C GLY A 79 6.15 -11.03 9.84
N ARG A 80 5.36 -11.90 10.51
CA ARG A 80 3.89 -11.74 10.60
C ARG A 80 3.47 -10.42 11.23
N LYS A 81 4.12 -10.00 12.32
CA LYS A 81 3.72 -8.78 13.04
C LYS A 81 4.14 -7.52 12.28
N GLU A 82 5.26 -7.62 11.57
CA GLU A 82 5.91 -6.62 10.74
C GLU A 82 5.08 -6.39 9.45
N ALA A 83 4.70 -7.47 8.76
CA ALA A 83 3.80 -7.45 7.61
C ALA A 83 2.41 -6.94 7.99
N ALA A 84 1.85 -7.39 9.13
CA ALA A 84 0.56 -6.89 9.61
C ALA A 84 0.59 -5.37 9.85
N MET A 85 1.70 -4.82 10.34
CA MET A 85 1.85 -3.37 10.55
C MET A 85 1.77 -2.59 9.23
N PHE A 86 2.39 -3.09 8.16
CA PHE A 86 2.28 -2.48 6.83
C PHE A 86 0.83 -2.44 6.33
N PHE A 87 0.10 -3.56 6.39
CA PHE A 87 -1.30 -3.58 5.96
C PHE A 87 -2.20 -2.70 6.83
N GLN A 88 -1.91 -2.60 8.14
CA GLN A 88 -2.62 -1.68 9.03
C GLN A 88 -2.37 -0.21 8.65
N LEU A 89 -1.14 0.17 8.31
CA LEU A 89 -0.83 1.52 7.82
C LEU A 89 -1.52 1.81 6.48
N TYR A 90 -1.52 0.86 5.56
CA TYR A 90 -2.24 0.98 4.30
C TYR A 90 -3.75 1.15 4.50
N LEU A 91 -4.35 0.40 5.44
CA LEU A 91 -5.77 0.55 5.80
C LEU A 91 -6.09 1.96 6.30
N VAL A 92 -5.27 2.51 7.21
CA VAL A 92 -5.47 3.88 7.72
C VAL A 92 -5.24 4.92 6.61
N THR A 93 -4.28 4.67 5.71
CA THR A 93 -4.02 5.53 4.55
C THR A 93 -5.23 5.62 3.63
N ILE A 94 -5.80 4.48 3.20
CA ILE A 94 -7.00 4.45 2.35
C ILE A 94 -8.19 5.08 3.07
N PHE A 95 -8.35 4.80 4.36
CA PHE A 95 -9.45 5.39 5.14
C PHE A 95 -9.38 6.92 5.12
N LEU A 96 -8.18 7.48 5.28
CA LEU A 96 -7.99 8.91 5.25
C LEU A 96 -8.10 9.49 3.83
N GLU A 97 -7.60 8.79 2.81
CA GLU A 97 -7.81 9.11 1.41
C GLU A 97 -9.30 9.21 1.08
N MET A 98 -10.10 8.23 1.53
CA MET A 98 -11.54 8.22 1.36
C MET A 98 -12.20 9.48 1.94
N LEU A 99 -11.84 9.88 3.16
CA LEU A 99 -12.41 11.08 3.80
C LEU A 99 -12.06 12.38 3.05
N LEU A 100 -10.84 12.47 2.52
CA LEU A 100 -10.32 13.67 1.85
C LEU A 100 -10.78 13.78 0.41
N VAL A 101 -10.75 12.68 -0.36
CA VAL A 101 -11.12 12.64 -1.78
C VAL A 101 -12.62 12.84 -1.96
N THR A 102 -13.44 12.28 -1.08
CA THR A 102 -14.91 12.37 -1.20
C THR A 102 -15.53 13.66 -0.69
N ASN A 103 -14.68 14.58 -0.20
CA ASN A 103 -15.10 15.84 0.40
C ASN A 103 -15.99 15.66 1.65
N ILE A 104 -15.93 14.50 2.32
CA ILE A 104 -16.53 14.30 3.65
C ILE A 104 -15.91 15.27 4.65
N ILE A 105 -14.59 15.49 4.56
CA ILE A 105 -13.90 16.62 5.18
C ILE A 105 -13.82 17.71 4.11
N PRO A 106 -14.58 18.82 4.24
CA PRO A 106 -14.60 19.86 3.22
C PRO A 106 -13.23 20.51 3.07
N THR A 107 -12.83 20.80 1.84
CA THR A 107 -11.58 21.54 1.53
C THR A 107 -11.52 22.91 2.19
N ALA A 108 -12.68 23.55 2.40
CA ALA A 108 -12.80 24.83 3.09
C ALA A 108 -12.65 24.73 4.63
N SER A 109 -12.62 23.52 5.19
CA SER A 109 -12.51 23.34 6.64
C SER A 109 -11.08 23.59 7.13
N ILE A 110 -10.94 24.18 8.32
CA ILE A 110 -9.65 24.33 9.01
C ILE A 110 -8.97 22.98 9.28
N LEU A 111 -9.73 21.89 9.29
CA LEU A 111 -9.23 20.54 9.53
C LEU A 111 -8.57 19.92 8.29
N TYR A 112 -8.92 20.36 7.08
CA TYR A 112 -8.43 19.75 5.83
C TYR A 112 -6.89 19.71 5.71
N PRO A 113 -6.15 20.78 6.03
CA PRO A 113 -4.68 20.75 6.01
C PRO A 113 -4.06 19.74 6.99
N PHE A 114 -4.66 19.54 8.17
CA PHE A 114 -4.16 18.60 9.17
C PHE A 114 -4.34 17.15 8.72
N PHE A 115 -5.52 16.81 8.24
CA PHE A 115 -5.79 15.48 7.70
C PHE A 115 -4.99 15.21 6.43
N THR A 116 -4.81 16.21 5.55
CA THR A 116 -3.96 16.06 4.37
C THR A 116 -2.50 15.86 4.73
N ALA A 117 -1.95 16.60 5.71
CA ALA A 117 -0.60 16.39 6.19
C ALA A 117 -0.41 14.99 6.79
N ALA A 118 -1.38 14.51 7.57
CA ALA A 118 -1.38 13.15 8.11
C ALA A 118 -1.44 12.10 6.97
N HIS A 119 -2.24 12.33 5.94
CA HIS A 119 -2.32 11.43 4.78
C HIS A 119 -0.99 11.30 4.05
N LEU A 120 -0.33 12.43 3.76
CA LEU A 120 0.99 12.43 3.12
C LEU A 120 2.05 11.75 4.00
N GLY A 121 2.00 11.98 5.31
CA GLY A 121 2.85 11.29 6.28
C GLY A 121 2.63 9.77 6.27
N LEU A 122 1.37 9.32 6.21
CA LEU A 122 1.02 7.90 6.19
C LEU A 122 1.45 7.21 4.89
N ILE A 123 1.37 7.89 3.75
CA ILE A 123 1.88 7.38 2.46
C ILE A 123 3.39 7.10 2.60
N SER A 124 4.18 8.11 3.02
CA SER A 124 5.63 7.93 3.16
C SER A 124 6.00 6.92 4.24
N ALA A 125 5.26 6.88 5.35
CA ALA A 125 5.43 5.88 6.39
C ALA A 125 5.13 4.46 5.89
N SER A 126 4.14 4.29 5.01
CA SER A 126 3.81 2.99 4.40
C SER A 126 4.93 2.50 3.48
N PHE A 127 5.53 3.37 2.65
CA PHE A 127 6.70 3.03 1.85
C PHE A 127 7.92 2.69 2.70
N TRP A 128 8.15 3.43 3.79
CA TRP A 128 9.22 3.13 4.75
C TRP A 128 9.02 1.79 5.45
N CYS A 129 7.79 1.50 5.90
CA CYS A 129 7.46 0.22 6.51
C CYS A 129 7.62 -0.95 5.52
N LEU A 130 7.21 -0.77 4.25
CA LEU A 130 7.42 -1.75 3.19
C LEU A 130 8.91 -2.04 2.97
N LEU A 131 9.73 -0.99 2.89
CA LEU A 131 11.19 -1.11 2.77
C LEU A 131 11.78 -1.95 3.91
N LEU A 132 11.44 -1.61 5.16
CA LEU A 132 11.95 -2.33 6.33
C LEU A 132 11.48 -3.77 6.38
N ASN A 133 10.23 -4.04 6.01
CA ASN A 133 9.71 -5.41 5.86
C ASN A 133 10.53 -6.21 4.84
N GLY A 134 10.99 -5.57 3.76
CA GLY A 134 11.88 -6.22 2.79
C GLY A 134 13.23 -6.65 3.37
N PHE A 135 13.76 -5.92 4.36
CA PHE A 135 15.01 -6.28 5.03
C PHE A 135 14.86 -7.39 6.07
N VAL A 136 13.65 -7.63 6.60
CA VAL A 136 13.39 -8.74 7.54
C VAL A 136 13.71 -10.08 6.91
N GLY A 137 13.45 -10.25 5.60
CA GLY A 137 13.77 -11.48 4.88
C GLY A 137 15.28 -11.81 4.80
N PHE A 138 16.16 -10.82 4.97
CA PHE A 138 17.61 -11.03 5.03
C PHE A 138 18.12 -11.38 6.43
N GLN A 139 17.23 -11.49 7.42
CA GLN A 139 17.55 -11.83 8.81
C GLN A 139 18.58 -10.89 9.47
N PHE A 140 18.65 -9.61 9.04
CA PHE A 140 19.52 -8.61 9.68
C PHE A 140 19.15 -8.37 11.16
N ALA A 141 17.86 -8.48 11.48
CA ALA A 141 17.36 -8.54 12.84
C ALA A 141 16.51 -9.80 12.95
N GLU A 142 16.69 -10.58 14.02
CA GLU A 142 15.87 -11.75 14.28
C GLU A 142 14.39 -11.34 14.32
N ASP A 143 13.60 -11.99 13.48
CA ASP A 143 12.18 -11.76 13.32
C ASP A 143 11.42 -11.97 14.64
N GLY A 144 10.40 -11.16 14.91
CA GLY A 144 9.61 -11.24 16.14
C GLY A 144 10.31 -10.81 17.42
N THR A 145 11.62 -10.47 17.38
CA THR A 145 12.31 -9.87 18.52
C THR A 145 11.69 -8.51 18.87
N PRO A 146 11.67 -8.12 20.16
CA PRO A 146 11.18 -6.80 20.55
C PRO A 146 11.98 -5.68 19.87
N ILE A 147 13.27 -5.91 19.59
CA ILE A 147 14.14 -4.94 18.91
C ILE A 147 13.65 -4.72 17.47
N SER A 148 13.40 -5.79 16.70
CA SER A 148 12.86 -5.68 15.34
C SER A 148 11.54 -4.89 15.33
N LEU A 149 10.58 -5.29 16.16
CA LEU A 149 9.25 -4.67 16.21
C LEU A 149 9.28 -3.20 16.60
N TRP A 150 10.03 -2.85 17.66
CA TRP A 150 10.11 -1.46 18.11
C TRP A 150 10.91 -0.59 17.14
N SER A 151 11.92 -1.15 16.47
CA SER A 151 12.67 -0.41 15.44
C SER A 151 11.77 0.01 14.28
N ILE A 152 10.94 -0.90 13.76
CA ILE A 152 10.00 -0.62 12.67
C ILE A 152 8.92 0.37 13.14
N ARG A 153 8.35 0.18 14.33
CA ARG A 153 7.32 1.08 14.89
C ARG A 153 7.82 2.50 15.08
N ILE A 154 8.95 2.67 15.76
CA ILE A 154 9.51 3.99 16.07
C ILE A 154 9.97 4.68 14.79
N SER A 155 10.72 4.00 13.92
CA SER A 155 11.21 4.62 12.68
C SER A 155 10.06 5.01 11.75
N THR A 156 9.05 4.17 11.60
CA THR A 156 7.87 4.48 10.78
C THR A 156 7.07 5.65 11.35
N PHE A 157 6.91 5.70 12.68
CA PHE A 157 6.27 6.83 13.36
C PHE A 157 7.04 8.14 13.20
N LEU A 158 8.39 8.09 13.27
CA LEU A 158 9.23 9.26 13.01
C LEU A 158 9.10 9.74 11.57
N VAL A 159 9.10 8.85 10.58
CA VAL A 159 8.88 9.23 9.16
C VAL A 159 7.50 9.87 8.98
N PHE A 160 6.46 9.31 9.59
CA PHE A 160 5.11 9.91 9.59
C PHE A 160 5.12 11.34 10.14
N LEU A 161 5.75 11.57 11.30
CA LEU A 161 5.84 12.90 11.90
C LEU A 161 6.67 13.88 11.07
N LEU A 162 7.81 13.43 10.54
CA LEU A 162 8.71 14.28 9.74
C LEU A 162 8.02 14.74 8.45
N VAL A 163 7.41 13.82 7.70
CA VAL A 163 6.72 14.16 6.45
C VAL A 163 5.46 14.96 6.72
N GLY A 164 4.70 14.63 7.78
CA GLY A 164 3.56 15.42 8.23
C GLY A 164 3.94 16.85 8.62
N PHE A 165 5.08 17.03 9.31
CA PHE A 165 5.60 18.35 9.64
C PHE A 165 6.01 19.13 8.40
N VAL A 166 6.73 18.52 7.45
CA VAL A 166 7.12 19.18 6.19
C VAL A 166 5.90 19.57 5.37
N ALA A 167 4.87 18.72 5.30
CA ALA A 167 3.61 19.03 4.63
C ALA A 167 2.92 20.24 5.30
N MET A 168 2.77 20.21 6.62
CA MET A 168 2.15 21.30 7.38
C MET A 168 2.93 22.62 7.27
N ALA A 169 4.26 22.57 7.32
CA ALA A 169 5.12 23.72 7.12
C ALA A 169 4.97 24.29 5.68
N THR A 170 4.80 23.42 4.68
CA THR A 170 4.56 23.83 3.30
C THR A 170 3.21 24.54 3.15
N PHE A 171 2.15 24.02 3.76
CA PHE A 171 0.80 24.62 3.68
C PHE A 171 0.74 26.00 4.35
N ASN A 172 1.44 26.19 5.48
CA ASN A 172 1.45 27.45 6.23
C ASN A 172 2.54 28.46 5.78
N ASN A 173 3.34 28.13 4.76
CA ASN A 173 4.55 28.86 4.37
C ASN A 173 5.51 29.14 5.53
N PHE A 174 5.80 28.10 6.31
CA PHE A 174 6.70 28.23 7.44
C PHE A 174 8.16 28.12 6.98
N GLY A 175 8.92 29.21 7.13
CA GLY A 175 10.36 29.24 6.86
C GLY A 175 10.68 29.02 5.37
N PRO A 176 11.56 28.05 5.01
CA PRO A 176 11.94 27.80 3.61
C PRO A 176 10.86 27.05 2.81
N PHE A 177 9.82 26.55 3.48
CA PHE A 177 8.74 25.80 2.84
C PHE A 177 7.65 26.77 2.39
N SER A 178 7.19 26.62 1.14
CA SER A 178 6.11 27.45 0.59
C SER A 178 5.21 26.64 -0.33
N TYR A 179 3.92 26.96 -0.35
CA TYR A 179 2.94 26.35 -1.25
C TYR A 179 3.17 26.72 -2.73
N THR A 180 3.89 27.82 -3.02
CA THR A 180 4.17 28.24 -4.42
C THR A 180 5.33 27.48 -5.05
N SER A 181 6.28 27.07 -4.22
CA SER A 181 7.46 26.31 -4.63
C SER A 181 7.68 25.11 -3.70
N PRO A 182 6.78 24.12 -3.75
CA PRO A 182 6.75 22.98 -2.84
C PRO A 182 7.80 21.90 -3.15
N GLY A 183 9.03 22.32 -3.47
CA GLY A 183 10.08 21.43 -3.97
C GLY A 183 10.48 20.34 -2.98
N ALA A 184 10.49 20.65 -1.68
CA ALA A 184 10.80 19.68 -0.63
C ALA A 184 9.73 18.58 -0.55
N LEU A 185 8.45 18.97 -0.48
CA LEU A 185 7.34 18.02 -0.42
C LEU A 185 7.26 17.18 -1.70
N TRP A 186 7.48 17.79 -2.86
CA TRP A 186 7.55 17.09 -4.14
C TRP A 186 8.68 16.04 -4.17
N SER A 187 9.86 16.40 -3.66
CA SER A 187 11.01 15.49 -3.60
C SER A 187 10.73 14.30 -2.70
N ILE A 188 10.12 14.53 -1.53
CA ILE A 188 9.72 13.45 -0.63
C ILE A 188 8.70 12.53 -1.31
N TYR A 189 7.66 13.13 -1.89
CA TYR A 189 6.54 12.39 -2.45
C TYR A 189 6.93 11.49 -3.62
N PHE A 190 7.80 11.95 -4.53
CA PHE A 190 8.21 11.19 -5.71
C PHE A 190 9.57 10.50 -5.58
N ILE A 191 10.62 11.25 -5.23
CA ILE A 191 11.99 10.73 -5.25
C ILE A 191 12.23 9.80 -4.06
N VAL A 192 11.88 10.25 -2.85
CA VAL A 192 12.16 9.49 -1.62
C VAL A 192 11.25 8.27 -1.51
N ASN A 193 9.95 8.41 -1.72
CA ASN A 193 9.05 7.24 -1.75
C ASN A 193 9.36 6.30 -2.93
N GLY A 194 9.67 6.85 -4.11
CA GLY A 194 10.04 6.06 -5.28
C GLY A 194 11.33 5.28 -5.09
N SER A 195 12.35 5.87 -4.45
CA SER A 195 13.60 5.16 -4.14
C SER A 195 13.38 4.05 -3.12
N MET A 196 12.55 4.26 -2.08
CA MET A 196 12.21 3.20 -1.13
C MET A 196 11.53 2.02 -1.81
N PHE A 197 10.58 2.29 -2.71
CA PHE A 197 9.93 1.25 -3.50
C PHE A 197 10.95 0.47 -4.36
N LEU A 198 11.83 1.18 -5.08
CA LEU A 198 12.85 0.52 -5.92
C LEU A 198 13.82 -0.33 -5.09
N ILE A 199 14.29 0.16 -3.94
CA ILE A 199 15.19 -0.58 -3.06
C ILE A 199 14.49 -1.83 -2.53
N TYR A 200 13.22 -1.72 -2.11
CA TYR A 200 12.41 -2.87 -1.69
C TYR A 200 12.30 -3.90 -2.83
N THR A 201 11.91 -3.48 -4.04
CA THR A 201 11.74 -4.38 -5.17
C THR A 201 13.04 -5.10 -5.53
N ILE A 202 14.16 -4.37 -5.62
CA ILE A 202 15.46 -4.97 -5.94
C ILE A 202 15.88 -5.94 -4.84
N SER A 203 15.68 -5.57 -3.56
CA SER A 203 16.04 -6.45 -2.44
C SER A 203 15.23 -7.74 -2.45
N GLN A 204 13.93 -7.69 -2.74
CA GLN A 204 13.10 -8.90 -2.82
C GLN A 204 13.48 -9.79 -4.01
N ILE A 205 13.82 -9.20 -5.16
CA ILE A 205 14.31 -9.97 -6.31
C ILE A 205 15.62 -10.70 -5.94
N ILE A 206 16.55 -10.02 -5.27
CA ILE A 206 17.81 -10.63 -4.81
C ILE A 206 17.51 -11.78 -3.83
N LEU A 207 16.64 -11.56 -2.84
CA LEU A 207 16.29 -12.58 -1.85
C LEU A 207 15.71 -13.83 -2.52
N VAL A 208 14.73 -13.69 -3.40
CA VAL A 208 14.10 -14.84 -4.07
C VAL A 208 15.08 -15.53 -5.02
N THR A 209 15.97 -14.79 -5.67
CA THR A 209 16.88 -15.39 -6.67
C THR A 209 18.10 -16.06 -6.08
N TYR A 210 18.59 -15.62 -4.91
CA TYR A 210 19.80 -16.16 -4.29
C TYR A 210 19.53 -17.04 -3.07
N THR A 211 18.42 -16.82 -2.36
CA THR A 211 18.13 -17.52 -1.10
C THR A 211 17.06 -18.59 -1.23
N LEU A 212 16.06 -18.40 -2.11
CA LEU A 212 14.92 -19.32 -2.24
C LEU A 212 15.06 -20.26 -3.45
N ASP A 213 14.71 -21.52 -3.23
CA ASP A 213 14.64 -22.54 -4.29
C ASP A 213 13.36 -22.40 -5.13
N ASP A 214 12.22 -22.04 -4.51
CA ASP A 214 10.96 -21.76 -5.23
C ASP A 214 11.00 -20.37 -5.88
N ARG A 215 10.86 -20.33 -7.21
CA ARG A 215 10.86 -19.10 -8.01
C ARG A 215 9.47 -18.56 -8.31
N TRP A 216 8.41 -19.26 -7.89
CA TRP A 216 7.03 -18.79 -8.03
C TRP A 216 6.80 -17.37 -7.46
N PRO A 217 7.40 -16.96 -6.30
CA PRO A 217 7.26 -15.60 -5.77
C PRO A 217 7.77 -14.48 -6.69
N LEU A 218 8.64 -14.78 -7.67
CA LEU A 218 9.06 -13.78 -8.67
C LEU A 218 7.89 -13.30 -9.53
N GLY A 219 6.91 -14.18 -9.78
CA GLY A 219 5.68 -13.82 -10.50
C GLY A 219 4.88 -12.77 -9.74
N ASP A 220 4.70 -12.96 -8.42
CA ASP A 220 3.98 -12.02 -7.57
C ASP A 220 4.66 -10.64 -7.56
N ILE A 221 6.00 -10.62 -7.44
CA ILE A 221 6.78 -9.37 -7.52
C ILE A 221 6.58 -8.69 -8.88
N ALA A 222 6.68 -9.44 -9.99
CA ALA A 222 6.53 -8.89 -11.34
C ALA A 222 5.14 -8.31 -11.59
N PHE A 223 4.08 -9.02 -11.19
CA PHE A 223 2.71 -8.51 -11.28
C PHE A 223 2.48 -7.31 -10.36
N GLY A 224 3.05 -7.29 -9.16
CA GLY A 224 2.99 -6.15 -8.25
C GLY A 224 3.58 -4.88 -8.88
N ILE A 225 4.79 -4.98 -9.46
CA ILE A 225 5.43 -3.85 -10.16
C ILE A 225 4.59 -3.40 -11.36
N LEU A 226 4.10 -4.35 -12.16
CA LEU A 226 3.26 -4.05 -13.32
C LEU A 226 2.02 -3.27 -12.92
N PHE A 227 1.28 -3.73 -11.90
CA PHE A 227 0.10 -3.02 -11.41
C PHE A 227 0.45 -1.66 -10.84
N PHE A 228 1.49 -1.53 -10.03
CA PHE A 228 1.90 -0.23 -9.48
C PHE A 228 2.29 0.78 -10.57
N VAL A 229 3.19 0.40 -11.48
CA VAL A 229 3.66 1.28 -12.57
C VAL A 229 2.53 1.63 -13.54
N SER A 230 1.69 0.65 -13.90
CA SER A 230 0.51 0.91 -14.74
C SER A 230 -0.45 1.89 -14.07
N GLY A 231 -0.67 1.76 -12.76
CA GLY A 231 -1.48 2.70 -11.97
C GLY A 231 -0.92 4.12 -11.98
N LEU A 232 0.40 4.28 -11.78
CA LEU A 232 1.06 5.60 -11.86
C LEU A 232 0.93 6.21 -13.27
N PHE A 233 1.12 5.39 -14.31
CA PHE A 233 1.02 5.83 -15.70
C PHE A 233 -0.39 6.29 -16.06
N VAL A 234 -1.40 5.49 -15.70
CA VAL A 234 -2.81 5.82 -15.91
C VAL A 234 -3.20 7.09 -15.15
N MET A 235 -2.79 7.18 -13.88
CA MET A 235 -3.10 8.32 -13.03
C MET A 235 -2.44 9.61 -13.55
N TYR A 236 -1.12 9.64 -13.74
CA TYR A 236 -0.45 10.90 -14.08
C TYR A 236 -0.54 11.29 -15.56
N ILE A 237 -0.54 10.33 -16.49
CA ILE A 237 -0.44 10.64 -17.93
C ILE A 237 -1.80 10.58 -18.62
N PHE A 238 -2.64 9.59 -18.29
CA PHE A 238 -3.89 9.33 -19.04
C PHE A 238 -5.16 9.83 -18.35
N SER A 239 -5.10 10.35 -17.12
CA SER A 239 -6.29 10.72 -16.33
C SER A 239 -7.27 11.62 -17.10
N VAL A 240 -6.80 12.73 -17.69
CA VAL A 240 -7.66 13.68 -18.42
C VAL A 240 -8.26 13.02 -19.68
N ALA A 241 -7.45 12.30 -20.44
CA ALA A 241 -7.92 11.62 -21.65
C ALA A 241 -8.97 10.56 -21.33
N LEU A 242 -8.78 9.79 -20.26
CA LEU A 242 -9.75 8.79 -19.81
C LEU A 242 -11.05 9.45 -19.36
N CYS A 243 -10.95 10.50 -18.54
CA CYS A 243 -12.10 11.23 -18.02
C CYS A 243 -12.98 11.81 -19.14
N GLU A 244 -12.40 12.38 -20.20
CA GLU A 244 -13.14 12.87 -21.37
C GLU A 244 -13.81 11.72 -22.16
N GLN A 245 -13.10 10.62 -22.39
CA GLN A 245 -13.61 9.48 -23.17
C GLN A 245 -14.77 8.75 -22.48
N VAL A 246 -14.73 8.64 -21.15
CA VAL A 246 -15.78 8.02 -20.35
C VAL A 246 -16.79 9.05 -19.80
N LYS A 247 -16.92 10.22 -20.44
CA LYS A 247 -17.95 11.24 -20.15
C LYS A 247 -18.03 11.63 -18.66
N HIS A 248 -16.89 11.80 -18.00
CA HIS A 248 -16.80 12.14 -16.57
C HIS A 248 -17.41 11.11 -15.61
N TYR A 249 -17.57 9.84 -15.99
CA TYR A 249 -17.99 8.79 -15.06
C TYR A 249 -16.82 8.24 -14.24
N LEU A 250 -15.66 8.05 -14.87
CA LEU A 250 -14.42 7.56 -14.28
C LEU A 250 -13.29 8.56 -14.52
N ASP A 251 -12.28 8.54 -13.65
CA ASP A 251 -11.07 9.34 -13.78
C ASP A 251 -9.82 8.47 -13.54
N GLY A 252 -8.64 9.07 -13.72
CA GLY A 252 -7.38 8.38 -13.46
C GLY A 252 -7.15 8.05 -11.99
N LEU A 253 -7.83 8.72 -11.05
CA LEU A 253 -7.73 8.43 -9.62
C LEU A 253 -8.41 7.09 -9.31
N PHE A 254 -9.61 6.83 -9.84
CA PHE A 254 -10.31 5.55 -9.71
C PHE A 254 -9.45 4.36 -10.18
N LEU A 255 -8.90 4.44 -11.40
CA LEU A 255 -8.06 3.37 -11.94
C LEU A 255 -6.71 3.29 -11.23
N GLY A 256 -6.16 4.43 -10.81
CA GLY A 256 -4.97 4.50 -9.98
C GLY A 256 -5.14 3.74 -8.67
N SER A 257 -6.21 4.02 -7.91
CA SER A 257 -6.53 3.35 -6.64
C SER A 257 -6.81 1.85 -6.85
N MET A 258 -7.47 1.47 -7.95
CA MET A 258 -7.66 0.06 -8.33
C MET A 258 -6.32 -0.66 -8.55
N CYS A 259 -5.45 -0.12 -9.39
CA CYS A 259 -4.13 -0.68 -9.67
C CYS A 259 -3.26 -0.71 -8.40
N ASN A 260 -3.38 0.29 -7.53
CA ASN A 260 -2.66 0.33 -6.26
C ASN A 260 -3.12 -0.77 -5.30
N LEU A 261 -4.44 -1.01 -5.20
CA LEU A 261 -4.98 -2.14 -4.44
C LEU A 261 -4.47 -3.48 -4.99
N LEU A 262 -4.50 -3.68 -6.31
CA LEU A 262 -3.98 -4.91 -6.94
C LEU A 262 -2.49 -5.10 -6.67
N SER A 263 -1.69 -4.03 -6.68
CA SER A 263 -0.28 -4.06 -6.30
C SER A 263 -0.10 -4.54 -4.84
N VAL A 264 -0.84 -3.96 -3.89
CA VAL A 264 -0.77 -4.36 -2.48
C VAL A 264 -1.25 -5.80 -2.27
N MET A 265 -2.24 -6.26 -3.05
CA MET A 265 -2.64 -7.67 -3.04
C MET A 265 -1.52 -8.59 -3.51
N MET A 266 -0.70 -8.18 -4.48
CA MET A 266 0.48 -8.96 -4.89
C MET A 266 1.58 -8.94 -3.83
N VAL A 267 1.75 -7.85 -3.07
CA VAL A 267 2.64 -7.84 -1.89
C VAL A 267 2.17 -8.83 -0.83
N TYR A 268 0.86 -8.92 -0.59
CA TYR A 268 0.28 -9.94 0.29
C TYR A 268 0.50 -11.36 -0.21
N LYS A 269 0.23 -11.63 -1.50
CA LYS A 269 0.47 -12.94 -2.11
C LYS A 269 1.94 -13.35 -2.06
N TYR A 270 2.84 -12.41 -2.33
CA TYR A 270 4.28 -12.61 -2.20
C TYR A 270 4.64 -13.04 -0.78
N TRP A 271 4.19 -12.29 0.24
CA TRP A 271 4.42 -12.63 1.64
C TRP A 271 3.82 -13.99 2.02
N ASP A 272 2.61 -14.29 1.56
CA ASP A 272 1.95 -15.57 1.78
C ASP A 272 2.72 -16.72 1.15
N SER A 273 3.27 -16.51 -0.05
CA SER A 273 4.00 -17.52 -0.81
C SER A 273 5.36 -17.87 -0.20
N ILE A 274 6.03 -16.95 0.48
CA ILE A 274 7.30 -17.22 1.17
C ILE A 274 7.08 -17.78 2.59
N THR A 275 5.84 -17.82 3.08
CA THR A 275 5.45 -18.31 4.42
C THR A 275 4.51 -19.52 4.35
N LYS A 276 4.74 -20.43 3.38
CA LYS A 276 3.88 -21.58 3.11
C LYS A 276 3.96 -22.70 4.17
N GLU A 277 5.06 -22.83 4.91
CA GLU A 277 5.36 -24.02 5.73
C GLU A 277 4.59 -24.14 7.06
N ASP A 278 3.62 -23.25 7.34
CA ASP A 278 2.96 -23.17 8.64
C ASP A 278 1.68 -24.02 8.79
N LEU A 279 1.28 -24.75 7.75
CA LEU A 279 0.05 -25.55 7.78
C LEU A 279 0.27 -27.05 8.07
N GLU A 280 1.52 -27.51 8.22
CA GLU A 280 1.83 -28.96 8.21
C GLU A 280 2.01 -29.62 9.58
N PHE A 281 2.15 -28.86 10.68
CA PHE A 281 2.33 -29.46 12.02
C PHE A 281 1.06 -29.64 12.85
N SER A 282 -0.11 -29.36 12.28
CA SER A 282 -1.40 -29.72 12.88
C SER A 282 -2.25 -30.54 11.91
N ILE A 283 -1.89 -31.81 11.71
CA ILE A 283 -2.77 -33.01 11.89
C ILE A 283 -2.27 -34.27 11.14
N ASP A 284 -1.34 -34.23 10.17
CA ASP A 284 -1.10 -35.42 9.33
C ASP A 284 0.05 -36.37 9.78
N SER A 285 1.03 -35.88 10.55
CA SER A 285 2.17 -36.74 10.95
C SER A 285 1.82 -37.85 11.95
N LYS A 286 0.76 -37.65 12.77
CA LYS A 286 0.22 -38.72 13.63
C LYS A 286 -0.59 -39.73 12.82
N HIS A 287 -1.19 -39.32 11.71
CA HIS A 287 -2.04 -40.22 10.93
C HIS A 287 -1.19 -41.33 10.27
N GLN A 288 -0.07 -40.92 9.70
CA GLN A 288 0.85 -41.83 9.03
C GLN A 288 1.57 -42.79 10.00
N THR A 289 1.83 -42.40 11.26
CA THR A 289 2.49 -43.28 12.24
C THR A 289 1.58 -44.38 12.78
N TRP A 290 0.28 -44.12 12.98
CA TRP A 290 -0.65 -45.16 13.45
C TRP A 290 -0.96 -46.18 12.35
N GLU A 291 -1.03 -45.76 11.08
CA GLU A 291 -1.23 -46.66 9.94
C GLU A 291 -0.06 -47.63 9.79
N ILE A 292 1.18 -47.14 9.89
CA ILE A 292 2.38 -47.97 9.82
C ILE A 292 2.45 -48.94 11.01
N GLN A 293 2.13 -48.48 12.23
CA GLN A 293 2.10 -49.36 13.41
C GLN A 293 1.00 -50.43 13.31
N ALA A 294 -0.16 -50.10 12.76
CA ALA A 294 -1.25 -51.05 12.54
C ALA A 294 -0.86 -52.13 11.50
N LEU A 295 -0.23 -51.73 10.39
CA LEU A 295 0.23 -52.66 9.36
C LEU A 295 1.33 -53.60 9.87
N LEU A 296 2.30 -53.09 10.64
CA LEU A 296 3.35 -53.91 11.25
C LEU A 296 2.77 -54.95 12.23
N LYS A 297 1.78 -54.54 13.04
CA LYS A 297 1.11 -55.44 13.99
C LYS A 297 0.27 -56.52 13.31
N ASP A 298 -0.34 -56.21 12.17
CA ASP A 298 -1.05 -57.19 11.34
C ASP A 298 -0.11 -58.17 10.64
N GLU A 299 1.08 -57.74 10.23
CA GLU A 299 2.11 -58.65 9.71
C GLU A 299 2.65 -59.59 10.79
N GLU A 300 2.95 -59.07 11.99
CA GLU A 300 3.36 -59.91 13.13
C GLU A 300 2.31 -60.97 13.48
N ASN A 301 1.02 -60.60 13.49
CA ASN A 301 -0.08 -61.53 13.74
C ASN A 301 -0.24 -62.58 12.62
N LYS A 302 -0.01 -62.23 11.36
CA LYS A 302 -0.03 -63.19 10.24
C LYS A 302 1.13 -64.18 10.31
N ILE A 303 2.30 -63.75 10.77
CA ILE A 303 3.47 -64.61 10.93
C ILE A 303 3.27 -65.55 12.14
N ALA A 304 2.70 -65.05 13.24
CA ALA A 304 2.41 -65.84 14.43
C ALA A 304 1.36 -66.94 14.20
N ASN A 305 0.36 -66.70 13.34
CA ASN A 305 -0.68 -67.69 12.99
C ASN A 305 -0.24 -68.73 11.93
N LYS A 306 0.99 -68.66 11.43
CA LYS A 306 1.52 -69.57 10.40
C LYS A 306 2.45 -70.66 10.98
N PHE A 307 2.64 -70.67 12.30
CA PHE A 307 3.30 -71.72 13.07
C PHE A 307 2.31 -72.36 14.04
#